data_AF-R9M8S1-F1
#
_entry.id   AF-R9M8S1-F1
#
_cell.length_a   1.000
_cell.length_b   1.000
_cell.length_c   1.000
_cell.angle_alpha   90.00
_cell.angle_beta   90.00
_cell.angle_gamma   90.00
#
_symmetry.space_group_name_H-M   'P 1'
#
loop_
_entity.id
_entity.type
_entity.pdbx_description
1 polymer ?
#
loop_
_entity_poly.entity_id
_entity_poly.type
_entity_poly.pdbx_seq_one_letter_code
_entity_poly.pdbx_strand_id
1 'polypeptide(L)'
;MTRIEIHTYLAKKVEAAWTAYEEAMLQRPARSVFAKAAEIDAARTCFEELVLNAKAYPDDLLEYLLRFDDPLEAMREQWIQEQNAACSETFKHALRSLREHGPEPETVPATGGMTLK
;
A
#
# COMPACT_ATOMS: atom_id res chain seq x y z
N MET A 1 -5.70 21.62 -19.63
CA MET A 1 -4.25 21.73 -19.95
C MET A 1 -3.90 20.76 -21.08
N THR A 2 -2.74 20.84 -21.74
CA THR A 2 -2.31 19.79 -22.68
C THR A 2 -1.87 18.53 -21.93
N ARG A 3 -1.91 17.37 -22.59
CA ARG A 3 -1.44 16.10 -22.00
C ARG A 3 -0.01 16.19 -21.45
N ILE A 4 0.91 16.78 -22.22
CA ILE A 4 2.31 16.92 -21.82
C ILE A 4 2.42 17.79 -20.56
N GLU A 5 1.67 18.88 -20.49
CA GLU A 5 1.62 19.74 -19.31
C GLU A 5 1.07 18.98 -18.10
N ILE A 6 -0.08 18.30 -18.22
CA ILE A 6 -0.69 17.53 -17.12
C ILE A 6 0.32 16.53 -16.53
N HIS A 7 0.92 15.71 -17.39
CA HIS A 7 1.88 14.68 -16.97
C HIS A 7 3.12 15.31 -16.32
N THR A 8 3.64 16.39 -16.90
CA THR A 8 4.84 17.08 -16.40
C THR A 8 4.59 17.75 -15.04
N TYR A 9 3.48 18.45 -14.88
CA TYR A 9 3.15 19.14 -13.63
C TYR A 9 2.81 18.15 -12.52
N LEU A 10 2.07 17.07 -12.85
CA LEU A 10 1.71 16.06 -11.88
C LEU A 10 2.96 15.31 -11.40
N ALA A 11 3.84 14.88 -12.30
CA ALA A 11 5.08 14.22 -11.94
C ALA A 11 5.92 15.07 -10.98
N LYS A 12 6.14 16.35 -11.30
CA LYS A 12 6.88 17.27 -10.43
C LYS A 12 6.28 17.39 -9.03
N LYS A 13 4.94 17.48 -8.94
CA LYS A 13 4.22 17.64 -7.67
C LYS A 13 4.30 16.36 -6.83
N VAL A 14 4.14 15.20 -7.47
CA VAL A 14 4.23 13.88 -6.84
C VAL A 14 5.66 13.56 -6.41
N GLU A 15 6.67 13.88 -7.21
CA GLU A 15 8.09 13.70 -6.86
C GLU A 15 8.49 14.56 -5.65
N ALA A 16 8.04 15.81 -5.59
CA ALA A 16 8.26 16.68 -4.44
C ALA A 16 7.57 16.15 -3.17
N ALA A 17 6.32 15.70 -3.29
CA ALA A 17 5.57 15.09 -2.19
C ALA A 17 6.23 13.79 -1.69
N TRP A 18 6.70 12.95 -2.63
CA TRP A 18 7.42 11.72 -2.31
C TRP A 18 8.71 11.99 -1.54
N THR A 19 9.51 12.96 -1.99
CA THR A 19 10.74 13.37 -1.29
C THR A 19 10.44 13.83 0.13
N ALA A 20 9.44 14.69 0.32
CA ALA A 20 9.03 15.17 1.64
C ALA A 20 8.53 14.03 2.54
N TYR A 21 7.77 13.07 1.98
CA TYR A 21 7.30 11.89 2.67
C TYR A 21 8.45 10.99 3.13
N GLU A 22 9.41 10.70 2.25
CA GLU A 22 10.60 9.89 2.58
C GLU A 22 11.41 10.54 3.70
N GLU A 23 11.70 11.85 3.58
CA GLU A 23 12.40 12.60 4.63
C GLU A 23 11.66 12.50 5.97
N ALA A 24 10.34 12.74 5.98
CA ALA A 24 9.52 12.64 7.17
C ALA A 24 9.52 11.21 7.77
N MET A 25 9.53 10.18 6.93
CA MET A 25 9.56 8.78 7.37
C MET A 25 10.91 8.39 7.97
N LEU A 26 12.01 8.85 7.38
CA LEU A 26 13.38 8.59 7.85
C LEU A 26 13.69 9.27 9.19
N GLN A 27 13.03 10.38 9.52
CA GLN A 27 13.15 11.03 10.83
C GLN A 27 12.39 10.30 11.96
N ARG A 28 11.59 9.28 11.65
CA ARG A 28 10.82 8.54 12.65
C ARG A 28 11.69 7.51 13.39
N PRO A 29 11.36 7.19 14.65
CA PRO A 29 12.00 6.08 15.35
C PRO A 29 11.76 4.76 14.60
N ALA A 30 12.80 3.93 14.44
CA ALA A 30 12.73 2.66 13.71
C ALA A 30 11.54 1.78 14.14
N ARG A 31 11.25 1.71 15.45
CA ARG A 31 10.11 0.95 15.98
C ARG A 31 8.74 1.39 15.45
N SER A 32 8.60 2.65 15.04
CA SER A 32 7.34 3.21 14.54
C SER A 32 7.13 2.99 13.04
N VAL A 33 8.17 2.59 12.30
CA VAL A 33 8.09 2.31 10.86
C VAL A 33 7.20 1.11 10.58
N PHE A 34 7.22 0.08 11.44
CA PHE A 34 6.33 -1.08 11.28
C PHE A 34 4.85 -0.72 11.31
N ALA A 35 4.47 0.28 12.12
CA ALA A 35 3.09 0.78 12.15
C ALA A 35 2.70 1.58 10.90
N LYS A 36 3.68 1.91 10.05
CA LYS A 36 3.52 2.64 8.80
C LYS A 36 3.67 1.76 7.56
N ALA A 37 3.86 0.44 7.72
CA ALA A 37 4.10 -0.45 6.58
C ALA A 37 3.03 -0.34 5.47
N ALA A 38 1.75 -0.35 5.85
CA ALA A 38 0.65 -0.19 4.88
C ALA A 38 0.62 1.20 4.23
N GLU A 39 0.97 2.25 4.97
CA GLU A 39 1.07 3.61 4.45
C GLU A 39 2.25 3.76 3.48
N ILE A 40 3.40 3.13 3.79
CA ILE A 40 4.60 3.11 2.95
C ILE A 40 4.33 2.37 1.65
N ASP A 41 3.72 1.18 1.73
CA ASP A 41 3.34 0.40 0.57
C ASP A 41 2.38 1.20 -0.34
N ALA A 42 1.32 1.75 0.24
CA ALA A 42 0.36 2.59 -0.48
C ALA A 42 1.01 3.83 -1.12
N ALA A 43 1.84 4.56 -0.38
CA ALA A 43 2.54 5.74 -0.90
C ALA A 43 3.43 5.36 -2.09
N ARG A 44 4.17 4.25 -1.98
CA ARG A 44 5.04 3.76 -3.03
C ARG A 44 4.25 3.37 -4.27
N THR A 45 3.16 2.61 -4.12
CA THR A 45 2.27 2.25 -5.24
C THR A 45 1.74 3.50 -5.94
N CYS A 46 1.20 4.47 -5.19
CA CYS A 46 0.68 5.69 -5.79
C CYS A 46 1.78 6.51 -6.51
N PHE A 47 2.98 6.60 -5.95
CA PHE A 47 4.11 7.25 -6.61
C PHE A 47 4.48 6.57 -7.93
N GLU A 48 4.68 5.26 -7.93
CA GLU A 48 5.05 4.49 -9.12
C GLU A 48 3.98 4.63 -10.21
N GLU A 49 2.69 4.55 -9.84
CA GLU A 49 1.59 4.69 -10.79
C GLU A 49 1.48 6.09 -11.39
N LEU A 50 1.63 7.13 -10.58
CA LEU A 50 1.46 8.53 -11.02
C LEU A 50 2.70 9.11 -11.72
N VAL A 51 3.88 8.51 -11.56
CA VAL A 51 5.12 8.99 -12.18
C VAL A 51 5.56 8.10 -13.33
N LEU A 52 5.57 6.77 -13.14
CA LEU A 52 6.09 5.83 -14.13
C LEU A 52 5.00 5.37 -15.10
N ASN A 53 3.78 5.17 -14.59
CA ASN A 53 2.67 4.59 -15.35
C ASN A 53 1.58 5.60 -15.73
N ALA A 54 1.79 6.90 -15.49
CA ALA A 54 0.80 7.96 -15.72
C ALA A 54 0.11 7.89 -17.09
N LYS A 55 0.84 7.46 -18.13
CA LYS A 55 0.33 7.32 -19.51
C LYS A 55 -0.80 6.31 -19.66
N ALA A 56 -0.97 5.38 -18.72
CA ALA A 56 -2.04 4.39 -18.70
C ALA A 56 -3.39 4.97 -18.23
N TYR A 57 -3.40 6.17 -17.64
CA TYR A 57 -4.58 6.76 -17.04
C TYR A 57 -5.20 7.87 -17.90
N PRO A 58 -6.53 8.10 -17.79
CA PRO A 58 -7.21 9.22 -18.45
C PRO A 58 -6.67 10.59 -18.01
N ASP A 59 -6.43 11.47 -18.96
CA ASP A 59 -5.81 12.79 -18.68
C ASP A 59 -6.70 13.68 -17.79
N ASP A 60 -8.03 13.55 -17.85
CA ASP A 60 -8.97 14.31 -17.01
C ASP A 60 -8.90 13.92 -15.53
N LEU A 61 -8.67 12.63 -15.24
CA LEU A 61 -8.46 12.15 -13.87
C LEU A 61 -7.10 12.63 -13.32
N LEU A 62 -6.06 12.62 -14.16
CA LEU A 62 -4.75 13.15 -13.78
C LEU A 62 -4.79 14.68 -13.59
N GLU A 63 -5.53 15.42 -14.42
CA GLU A 63 -5.74 16.86 -14.27
C GLU A 63 -6.53 17.18 -12.99
N TYR A 64 -7.47 16.33 -12.59
CA TYR A 64 -8.17 16.47 -11.31
C TYR A 64 -7.21 16.42 -10.11
N LEU A 65 -6.19 15.53 -10.15
CA LEU A 65 -5.20 15.42 -9.08
C LEU A 65 -4.38 16.69 -8.87
N LEU A 66 -4.20 17.51 -9.91
CA LEU A 66 -3.46 18.78 -9.80
C LEU A 66 -4.12 19.79 -8.85
N ARG A 67 -5.41 19.59 -8.51
CA ARG A 67 -6.16 20.44 -7.57
C ARG A 67 -5.78 20.23 -6.11
N PHE A 68 -5.15 19.10 -5.76
CA PHE A 68 -4.70 18.83 -4.39
C PHE A 68 -3.32 19.42 -4.17
N ASP A 69 -3.09 20.01 -2.99
CA ASP A 69 -1.76 20.52 -2.60
C ASP A 69 -0.72 19.39 -2.52
N ASP A 70 -1.14 18.23 -2.01
CA ASP A 70 -0.37 16.98 -2.04
C ASP A 70 -1.19 15.88 -2.75
N PRO A 71 -0.99 15.70 -4.08
CA PRO A 71 -1.70 14.68 -4.83
C PRO A 71 -1.29 13.25 -4.44
N LEU A 72 -0.08 13.07 -3.89
CA LEU A 72 0.40 11.77 -3.45
C LEU A 72 -0.30 11.33 -2.17
N GLU A 73 -0.42 12.23 -1.20
CA GLU A 73 -1.17 11.99 0.03
C GLU A 73 -2.65 11.69 -0.27
N ALA A 74 -3.30 12.51 -1.10
CA ALA A 74 -4.70 12.31 -1.47
C ALA A 74 -4.93 10.93 -2.11
N MET A 75 -4.09 10.54 -3.06
CA MET A 75 -4.20 9.22 -3.70
C MET A 75 -3.86 8.08 -2.75
N ARG A 76 -2.86 8.24 -1.88
CA ARG A 76 -2.50 7.24 -0.87
C ARG A 76 -3.65 6.97 0.09
N GLU A 77 -4.30 8.03 0.59
CA GLU A 77 -5.43 7.89 1.50
C GLU A 77 -6.62 7.19 0.84
N GLN A 78 -6.97 7.60 -0.38
CA GLN A 78 -8.02 6.93 -1.15
C GLN A 78 -7.66 5.47 -1.42
N TRP A 79 -6.43 5.20 -1.85
CA TRP A 79 -5.94 3.85 -2.15
C TRP A 79 -6.02 2.92 -0.92
N ILE A 80 -5.64 3.41 0.27
CA ILE A 80 -5.76 2.64 1.51
C ILE A 80 -7.22 2.28 1.80
N GLN A 81 -8.17 3.20 1.58
CA GLN A 81 -9.59 2.93 1.80
C GLN A 81 -10.10 1.82 0.87
N GLU A 82 -9.78 1.90 -0.42
CA GLU A 82 -10.15 0.88 -1.41
C GLU A 82 -9.50 -0.48 -1.10
N GLN A 83 -8.21 -0.49 -0.77
CA GLN A 83 -7.49 -1.70 -0.40
C GLN A 83 -8.05 -2.35 0.87
N ASN A 84 -8.41 -1.57 1.89
CA ASN A 84 -8.97 -2.12 3.13
C ASN A 84 -10.30 -2.84 2.89
N ALA A 85 -11.16 -2.28 2.02
CA ALA A 85 -12.41 -2.92 1.63
C ALA A 85 -12.16 -4.26 0.92
N ALA A 86 -11.23 -4.29 -0.04
CA ALA A 86 -10.86 -5.51 -0.76
C ALA A 86 -10.14 -6.54 0.14
N CYS A 87 -9.33 -6.07 1.08
CA CYS A 87 -8.52 -6.91 1.97
C CYS A 87 -9.39 -7.76 2.88
N SER A 88 -10.47 -7.22 3.45
CA SER A 88 -11.36 -8.02 4.30
C SER A 88 -11.99 -9.19 3.54
N GLU A 89 -12.43 -8.98 2.29
CA GLU A 89 -13.01 -10.05 1.48
C GLU A 89 -11.94 -11.04 0.99
N THR A 90 -10.77 -10.53 0.60
CA THR A 90 -9.62 -11.35 0.20
C THR A 90 -9.15 -12.25 1.36
N PHE A 91 -9.10 -11.72 2.58
CA PHE A 91 -8.71 -12.48 3.76
C PHE A 91 -9.74 -13.55 4.12
N LYS A 92 -11.05 -13.24 4.03
CA LYS A 92 -12.11 -14.25 4.19
C LYS A 92 -11.98 -15.37 3.16
N HIS A 93 -11.69 -15.02 1.90
CA HIS A 93 -11.43 -16.01 0.86
C HIS A 93 -10.19 -16.84 1.16
N ALA A 94 -9.09 -16.21 1.60
CA ALA A 94 -7.86 -16.90 1.98
C ALA A 94 -8.09 -17.89 3.13
N LEU A 95 -8.85 -17.52 4.17
CA LEU A 95 -9.23 -18.42 5.26
C LEU A 95 -10.00 -19.64 4.74
N ARG A 96 -10.96 -19.43 3.83
CA ARG A 96 -11.73 -20.52 3.23
C ARG A 96 -10.84 -21.45 2.40
N SER A 97 -9.98 -20.87 1.58
CA SER A 97 -9.01 -21.60 0.75
C SER A 97 -8.04 -22.41 1.60
N LEU A 98 -7.51 -21.85 2.68
CA LEU A 98 -6.64 -22.57 3.61
C LEU A 98 -7.36 -23.77 4.24
N ARG A 99 -8.63 -23.63 4.60
CA ARG A 99 -9.41 -24.75 5.15
C ARG A 99 -9.65 -25.86 4.13
N GLU A 100 -9.91 -25.50 2.87
CA GLU A 100 -10.32 -26.44 1.82
C GLU A 100 -9.14 -27.09 1.10
N HIS A 101 -8.02 -26.37 1.01
CA HIS A 101 -6.87 -26.72 0.17
C HIS A 101 -5.52 -26.55 0.87
N GLY A 102 -5.51 -26.07 2.11
CA GLY A 102 -4.29 -25.87 2.89
C GLY A 102 -3.70 -27.16 3.46
N PRO A 103 -2.47 -27.10 3.98
CA PRO A 103 -1.86 -28.23 4.65
C PRO A 103 -2.66 -28.60 5.92
N GLU A 104 -2.68 -29.89 6.27
CA GLU A 104 -3.21 -30.31 7.56
C GLU A 104 -2.38 -29.65 8.69
N PRO A 105 -3.03 -29.04 9.70
CA PRO A 105 -2.31 -28.48 10.85
C PRO A 105 -1.48 -29.58 11.51
N GLU A 106 -0.22 -29.28 11.83
CA GLU A 106 0.63 -30.23 12.56
C GLU A 106 -0.04 -30.61 13.88
N THR A 107 -0.36 -31.90 14.06
CA THR A 107 -0.81 -32.42 15.34
C THR A 107 0.39 -32.47 16.28
N VAL A 108 0.58 -31.48 17.14
CA VAL A 108 1.57 -31.56 18.22
C VAL A 108 1.19 -32.77 19.09
N PRO A 109 2.01 -33.83 19.20
CA PRO A 109 1.70 -34.95 20.06
C PRO A 109 1.70 -34.46 21.51
N ALA A 110 0.68 -34.85 22.28
CA ALA A 110 0.61 -34.58 23.70
C ALA A 110 1.92 -35.00 24.38
N THR A 111 2.48 -34.09 25.15
CA THR A 111 3.60 -34.32 26.05
C THR A 111 3.20 -35.40 27.06
N GLY A 112 3.35 -36.67 26.69
CA GLY A 112 2.99 -37.84 27.47
C GLY A 112 4.17 -38.78 27.56
N GLY A 113 5.06 -38.53 28.53
CA GLY A 113 6.24 -39.37 28.70
C GLY A 113 7.19 -38.96 29.82
N MET A 114 6.71 -38.43 30.94
CA MET A 114 7.50 -38.53 32.19
C MET A 114 7.31 -39.95 32.75
N THR A 115 8.12 -40.90 32.28
CA THR A 115 8.40 -42.11 33.06
C THR A 115 9.61 -41.82 33.95
N LEU A 116 9.32 -41.56 35.22
CA LEU A 116 10.28 -41.75 36.31
C LEU A 116 10.60 -43.24 36.42
N LYS A 117 11.87 -43.60 36.27
CA LYS A 117 12.51 -44.75 36.90
C LYS A 117 13.92 -44.36 37.31
#